data_AF-A0A1E5XWJ2-F1
#
_entry.id   AF-A0A1E5XWJ2-F1
#
_cell.length_a   1.000
_cell.length_b   1.000
_cell.length_c   1.000
_cell.angle_alpha   90.00
_cell.angle_beta   90.00
_cell.angle_gamma   90.00
#
_symmetry.space_group_name_H-M   'P 1'
#
loop_
_entity.id
_entity.type
_entity.pdbx_description
1 polymer ?
#
loop_
_entity_poly.entity_id
_entity_poly.type
_entity_poly.pdbx_seq_one_letter_code
_entity_poly.pdbx_strand_id
1 'polypeptide(L)'
;MKSLVALIKREYLEHRGAFVYAPGVILGIMTLVLVFGIASNRFQMHQEIGVPSALKFFEFGFLAVAALWSMYLLAALFFYYADAFSADRRNNAMLFWKSMPVTDFKVLASKSLAGMTIFPALIFGAYLITGVLIYVVTMITAMILPRLGVPGIFEFLASGFQIAGFALVSLVVALLWYAPFFAWVGALSTVFRRWSIPLAFLIPGLIGLAENLIFNDTGPRAGYFLSYLNERLKFGSDDMQIEKAIFTDAAFNASVMIPRFLATVDWAQLVGGLIVAALLVYAASEYRRRIVAT
;
A
#
# COMPACT_ATOMS: atom_id res chain seq x y z
N MET A 1 -8.34 -16.33 21.90
CA MET A 1 -8.71 -15.84 20.55
C MET A 1 -9.73 -14.69 20.57
N LYS A 2 -10.77 -14.72 21.41
CA LYS A 2 -11.81 -13.66 21.49
C LYS A 2 -11.27 -12.22 21.68
N SER A 3 -10.21 -12.02 22.47
CA SER A 3 -9.64 -10.69 22.71
C SER A 3 -8.87 -10.10 21.54
N LEU A 4 -8.20 -10.92 20.72
CA LEU A 4 -7.48 -10.42 19.53
C LEU A 4 -8.48 -9.93 18.48
N VAL A 5 -9.54 -10.69 18.25
CA VAL A 5 -10.64 -10.30 17.34
C VAL A 5 -11.30 -8.99 17.80
N ALA A 6 -11.52 -8.83 19.12
CA ALA A 6 -12.07 -7.60 19.67
C ALA A 6 -11.17 -6.37 19.44
N LEU A 7 -9.85 -6.52 19.66
CA LEU A 7 -8.87 -5.45 19.40
C LEU A 7 -8.85 -5.06 17.93
N ILE A 8 -8.80 -6.04 17.02
CA ILE A 8 -8.82 -5.78 15.58
C ILE A 8 -10.15 -5.12 15.15
N LYS A 9 -11.29 -5.55 15.69
CA LYS A 9 -12.59 -4.92 15.43
C LYS A 9 -12.61 -3.47 15.89
N ARG A 10 -11.99 -3.16 17.03
CA ARG A 10 -11.82 -1.79 17.52
C ARG A 10 -10.99 -0.96 16.53
N GLU A 11 -9.85 -1.46 16.07
CA GLU A 11 -9.02 -0.76 15.07
C GLU A 11 -9.82 -0.44 13.80
N TYR A 12 -10.60 -1.42 13.31
CA TYR A 12 -11.48 -1.18 12.17
C TYR A 12 -12.50 -0.06 12.42
N LEU A 13 -13.09 0.00 13.62
CA LEU A 13 -14.06 1.03 13.99
C LEU A 13 -13.43 2.42 14.09
N GLU A 14 -12.23 2.52 14.67
CA GLU A 14 -11.53 3.79 14.89
C GLU A 14 -11.02 4.39 13.57
N HIS A 15 -10.64 3.57 12.59
CA HIS A 15 -9.99 4.04 11.35
C HIS A 15 -10.86 3.93 10.09
N ARG A 16 -12.19 3.89 10.23
CA ARG A 16 -13.13 3.89 9.08
C ARG A 16 -12.97 5.09 8.15
N GLY A 17 -12.53 6.23 8.69
CA GLY A 17 -12.20 7.45 7.93
C GLY A 17 -11.33 7.15 6.72
N ALA A 18 -10.12 6.68 6.97
CA ALA A 18 -9.11 6.46 5.95
C ALA A 18 -9.34 5.17 5.13
N PHE A 19 -9.99 4.14 5.68
CA PHE A 19 -10.06 2.84 5.00
C PHE A 19 -11.43 2.50 4.41
N VAL A 20 -12.48 3.27 4.73
CA VAL A 20 -13.83 3.05 4.19
C VAL A 20 -14.37 4.32 3.55
N TYR A 21 -14.41 5.43 4.29
CA TYR A 21 -15.02 6.66 3.79
C TYR A 21 -14.18 7.32 2.69
N ALA A 22 -12.87 7.48 2.90
CA ALA A 22 -12.00 8.09 1.89
C ALA A 22 -11.96 7.29 0.57
N PRO A 23 -11.79 5.94 0.56
CA PRO A 23 -11.93 5.14 -0.65
C PRO A 23 -13.32 5.26 -1.29
N GLY A 24 -14.38 5.29 -0.48
CA GLY A 24 -15.75 5.49 -0.97
C GLY A 24 -15.95 6.84 -1.65
N VAL A 25 -15.37 7.91 -1.11
CA VAL A 25 -15.38 9.25 -1.73
C VAL A 25 -14.59 9.25 -3.03
N ILE A 26 -13.40 8.62 -3.07
CA ILE A 26 -12.60 8.48 -4.29
C ILE A 26 -13.42 7.76 -5.37
N LEU A 27 -14.03 6.62 -5.05
CA LEU A 27 -14.88 5.88 -5.98
C LEU A 27 -16.10 6.70 -6.44
N GLY A 28 -16.72 7.47 -5.54
CA GLY A 28 -17.82 8.37 -5.88
C GLY A 28 -17.39 9.46 -6.86
N ILE A 29 -16.26 10.13 -6.59
CA ILE A 29 -15.69 11.15 -7.48
C ILE A 29 -15.31 10.54 -8.82
N MET A 30 -14.64 9.38 -8.84
CA MET A 30 -14.31 8.67 -10.08
C MET A 30 -15.58 8.40 -10.88
N THR A 31 -16.62 7.85 -10.25
CA THR A 31 -17.91 7.58 -10.93
C THR A 31 -18.54 8.86 -11.49
N LEU A 32 -18.54 9.96 -10.73
CA LEU A 32 -19.06 11.25 -11.19
C LEU A 32 -18.27 11.80 -12.38
N VAL A 33 -16.95 11.74 -12.35
CA VAL A 33 -16.07 12.15 -13.45
C VAL A 33 -16.34 11.30 -14.70
N LEU A 34 -16.52 9.99 -14.52
CA LEU A 34 -16.87 9.09 -15.63
C LEU A 34 -18.22 9.44 -16.24
N VAL A 35 -19.27 9.60 -15.43
CA VAL A 35 -20.61 10.00 -15.90
C VAL A 35 -20.57 11.35 -16.61
N PHE A 36 -19.87 12.34 -16.06
CA PHE A 36 -19.72 13.65 -16.67
C PHE A 36 -18.97 13.59 -18.01
N GLY A 37 -17.91 12.80 -18.08
CA GLY A 37 -17.14 12.60 -19.32
C GLY A 37 -17.99 11.97 -20.42
N ILE A 38 -18.87 11.03 -20.06
CA ILE A 38 -19.82 10.38 -20.99
C ILE A 38 -20.85 11.42 -21.46
N ALA A 39 -21.50 12.11 -20.52
CA ALA A 39 -22.56 13.08 -20.81
C ALA A 39 -22.07 14.27 -21.66
N SER A 40 -20.82 14.69 -21.46
CA SER A 40 -20.22 15.80 -22.18
C SER A 40 -19.59 15.40 -23.52
N ASN A 41 -19.64 14.12 -23.89
CA ASN A 41 -18.95 13.55 -25.06
C ASN A 41 -17.46 13.93 -25.13
N ARG A 42 -16.81 14.07 -23.95
CA ARG A 42 -15.41 14.53 -23.83
C ARG A 42 -14.40 13.40 -23.98
N PHE A 43 -14.87 12.15 -24.05
CA PHE A 43 -14.04 10.99 -24.39
C PHE A 43 -13.72 10.96 -25.90
N GLN A 44 -13.20 12.07 -26.43
CA GLN A 44 -12.56 12.10 -27.75
C GLN A 44 -11.13 11.60 -27.59
N MET A 45 -10.99 10.27 -27.46
CA MET A 45 -9.66 9.65 -27.52
C MET A 45 -9.07 9.98 -28.89
N HIS A 46 -8.05 10.84 -28.90
CA HIS A 46 -7.24 11.04 -30.09
C HIS A 46 -6.54 9.71 -30.40
N GLN A 47 -6.61 9.28 -31.65
CA GLN A 47 -6.19 7.95 -32.16
C GLN A 47 -4.68 7.65 -32.02
N GLU A 48 -3.93 8.44 -31.24
CA GLU A 48 -2.49 8.31 -31.06
C GLU A 48 -2.09 7.56 -29.78
N ILE A 49 -3.05 7.15 -28.95
CA ILE A 49 -2.74 6.21 -27.88
C ILE A 49 -2.46 4.87 -28.57
N GLY A 50 -1.18 4.48 -28.67
CA GLY A 50 -0.70 3.22 -29.26
C GLY A 50 -1.11 1.95 -28.50
N VAL A 51 -2.32 1.95 -27.93
CA VAL A 51 -2.95 0.82 -27.26
C VAL A 51 -3.61 -0.07 -28.32
N PRO A 52 -3.19 -1.34 -28.46
CA PRO A 52 -3.61 -2.18 -29.60
C PRO A 52 -5.09 -2.59 -29.61
N SER A 53 -5.76 -2.62 -28.47
CA SER A 53 -7.14 -3.10 -28.35
C SER A 53 -7.89 -2.48 -27.17
N ALA A 54 -9.23 -2.54 -27.19
CA ALA A 54 -10.05 -2.11 -26.05
C ALA A 54 -9.74 -2.94 -24.78
N LEU A 55 -9.44 -4.24 -24.92
CA LEU A 55 -9.01 -5.06 -23.79
C LEU A 55 -7.73 -4.50 -23.17
N LYS A 56 -6.76 -4.09 -23.99
CA LYS A 56 -5.52 -3.49 -23.51
C LYS A 56 -5.71 -2.14 -22.84
N PHE A 57 -6.68 -1.35 -23.28
CA PHE A 57 -7.06 -0.13 -22.58
C PHE A 57 -7.55 -0.42 -21.16
N PHE A 58 -8.40 -1.44 -21.00
CA PHE A 58 -8.82 -1.92 -19.68
C PHE A 58 -7.62 -2.39 -18.85
N GLU A 59 -6.75 -3.25 -19.40
CA GLU A 59 -5.59 -3.79 -18.70
C GLU A 59 -4.67 -2.69 -18.17
N PHE A 60 -4.34 -1.72 -19.02
CA PHE A 60 -3.53 -0.57 -18.67
C PHE A 60 -4.18 0.26 -17.57
N GLY A 61 -5.45 0.64 -17.74
CA GLY A 61 -6.17 1.42 -16.74
C GLY A 61 -6.22 0.70 -15.40
N PHE A 62 -6.46 -0.62 -15.42
CA PHE A 62 -6.58 -1.40 -14.20
C PHE A 62 -5.25 -1.57 -13.47
N LEU A 63 -4.14 -1.76 -14.19
CA LEU A 63 -2.79 -1.77 -13.61
C LEU A 63 -2.40 -0.38 -13.07
N ALA A 64 -2.68 0.69 -13.80
CA ALA A 64 -2.38 2.05 -13.38
C ALA A 64 -3.11 2.42 -12.07
N VAL A 65 -4.39 2.05 -11.98
CA VAL A 65 -5.16 2.30 -10.76
C VAL A 65 -4.73 1.37 -9.61
N ALA A 66 -4.20 0.17 -9.88
CA ALA A 66 -3.57 -0.66 -8.85
C ALA A 66 -2.39 0.07 -8.17
N ALA A 67 -1.56 0.75 -8.97
CA ALA A 67 -0.44 1.56 -8.45
C ALA A 67 -0.96 2.74 -7.60
N LEU A 68 -1.98 3.46 -8.08
CA LEU A 68 -2.57 4.59 -7.32
C LEU A 68 -3.18 4.15 -5.99
N TRP A 69 -3.93 3.05 -5.96
CA TRP A 69 -4.46 2.49 -4.71
C TRP A 69 -3.35 2.01 -3.78
N SER A 70 -2.25 1.49 -4.32
CA SER A 70 -1.08 1.10 -3.53
C SER A 70 -0.41 2.32 -2.90
N MET A 71 -0.19 3.40 -3.66
CA MET A 71 0.35 4.67 -3.13
C MET A 71 -0.56 5.26 -2.04
N TYR A 72 -1.88 5.27 -2.28
CA TYR A 72 -2.87 5.67 -1.29
C TYR A 72 -2.76 4.83 0.00
N LEU A 73 -2.70 3.50 -0.14
CA LEU A 73 -2.59 2.59 1.00
C LEU A 73 -1.30 2.81 1.79
N LEU A 74 -0.16 2.99 1.13
CA LEU A 74 1.11 3.25 1.81
C LEU A 74 1.04 4.53 2.65
N ALA A 75 0.47 5.61 2.09
CA ALA A 75 0.26 6.86 2.81
C ALA A 75 -0.74 6.69 3.96
N ALA A 76 -1.87 6.01 3.74
CA ALA A 76 -2.86 5.75 4.77
C ALA A 76 -2.30 4.90 5.92
N LEU A 77 -1.48 3.88 5.61
CA LEU A 77 -0.80 3.06 6.60
C LEU A 77 0.24 3.85 7.38
N PHE A 78 1.01 4.74 6.74
CA PHE A 78 1.94 5.61 7.44
C PHE A 78 1.23 6.43 8.54
N PHE A 79 0.13 7.10 8.20
CA PHE A 79 -0.65 7.87 9.18
C PHE A 79 -1.36 6.98 10.20
N TYR A 80 -1.84 5.80 9.80
CA TYR A 80 -2.42 4.83 10.70
C TYR A 80 -1.43 4.38 11.79
N TYR A 81 -0.22 3.96 11.42
CA TYR A 81 0.79 3.52 12.40
C TYR A 81 1.22 4.67 13.32
N ALA A 82 1.31 5.90 12.80
CA ALA A 82 1.63 7.09 13.60
C ALA A 82 0.53 7.42 14.62
N ASP A 83 -0.75 7.34 14.24
CA ASP A 83 -1.86 7.66 15.13
C ASP A 83 -2.16 6.50 16.11
N ALA A 84 -2.34 5.29 15.59
CA ALA A 84 -2.81 4.14 16.36
C ALA A 84 -1.87 3.76 17.52
N PHE A 85 -0.54 3.92 17.36
CA PHE A 85 0.45 3.58 18.39
C PHE A 85 0.57 4.65 19.50
N SER A 86 0.08 5.87 19.27
CA SER A 86 0.07 6.94 20.27
C SER A 86 -1.30 7.18 20.91
N ALA A 87 -2.38 6.72 20.27
CA ALA A 87 -3.77 6.94 20.69
C ALA A 87 -4.05 6.51 22.14
N ASP A 88 -3.49 5.39 22.60
CA ASP A 88 -3.76 4.87 23.95
C ASP A 88 -3.24 5.79 25.07
N ARG A 89 -2.24 6.62 24.79
CA ARG A 89 -1.73 7.64 25.74
C ARG A 89 -2.49 8.95 25.67
N ARG A 90 -3.10 9.28 24.52
CA ARG A 90 -3.88 10.51 24.38
C ARG A 90 -5.16 10.47 25.20
N ASN A 91 -5.78 9.29 25.32
CA ASN A 91 -7.11 9.13 25.90
C ASN A 91 -7.12 8.48 27.29
N ASN A 92 -5.98 8.38 27.98
CA ASN A 92 -5.81 7.61 29.23
C ASN A 92 -6.26 6.12 29.15
N ALA A 93 -6.58 5.63 27.95
CA ALA A 93 -7.00 4.27 27.69
C ALA A 93 -5.93 3.26 28.09
N MET A 94 -4.66 3.68 28.17
CA MET A 94 -3.55 2.88 28.68
C MET A 94 -3.83 2.30 30.09
N LEU A 95 -4.48 3.04 30.99
CA LEU A 95 -4.83 2.54 32.33
C LEU A 95 -5.87 1.43 32.28
N PHE A 96 -6.89 1.61 31.43
CA PHE A 96 -7.90 0.59 31.17
C PHE A 96 -7.28 -0.69 30.61
N TRP A 97 -6.40 -0.58 29.61
CA TRP A 97 -5.74 -1.75 29.02
C TRP A 97 -4.80 -2.46 30.00
N LYS A 98 -4.16 -1.73 30.92
CA LYS A 98 -3.38 -2.32 32.02
C LYS A 98 -4.24 -3.08 33.03
N SER A 99 -5.50 -2.68 33.21
CA SER A 99 -6.45 -3.42 34.05
C SER A 99 -7.05 -4.66 33.38
N MET A 100 -6.95 -4.76 32.04
CA MET A 100 -7.43 -5.92 31.29
C MET A 100 -6.38 -7.04 31.27
N PRO A 101 -6.80 -8.32 31.16
CA PRO A 101 -5.90 -9.47 31.04
C PRO A 101 -5.31 -9.58 29.62
N VAL A 102 -4.68 -8.51 29.13
CA VAL A 102 -4.09 -8.39 27.79
C VAL A 102 -2.71 -7.74 27.91
N THR A 103 -1.70 -8.36 27.30
CA THR A 103 -0.32 -7.85 27.35
C THR A 103 -0.10 -6.66 26.40
N ASP A 104 0.85 -5.78 26.73
CA ASP A 104 1.24 -4.65 25.87
C ASP A 104 1.65 -5.09 24.47
N PHE A 105 2.41 -6.19 24.37
CA PHE A 105 2.79 -6.79 23.09
C PHE A 105 1.57 -7.15 22.26
N LYS A 106 0.56 -7.78 22.87
CA LYS A 106 -0.65 -8.20 22.15
C LYS A 106 -1.46 -7.01 21.63
N VAL A 107 -1.47 -5.88 22.34
CA VAL A 107 -2.11 -4.65 21.87
C VAL A 107 -1.40 -4.10 20.64
N LEU A 108 -0.08 -3.91 20.69
CA LEU A 108 0.68 -3.38 19.55
C LEU A 108 0.76 -4.36 18.36
N ALA A 109 0.83 -5.66 18.64
CA ALA A 109 0.76 -6.69 17.61
C ALA A 109 -0.61 -6.70 16.92
N SER A 110 -1.71 -6.49 17.65
CA SER A 110 -3.05 -6.40 17.03
C SER A 110 -3.19 -5.20 16.09
N LYS A 111 -2.58 -4.05 16.44
CA LYS A 111 -2.51 -2.87 15.57
C LYS A 111 -1.72 -3.15 14.31
N SER A 112 -0.53 -3.73 14.46
CA SER A 112 0.31 -4.13 13.33
C SER A 112 -0.40 -5.12 12.41
N LEU A 113 -1.07 -6.14 12.99
CA LEU A 113 -1.86 -7.11 12.24
C LEU A 113 -3.04 -6.46 11.50
N ALA A 114 -3.77 -5.53 12.12
CA ALA A 114 -4.84 -4.79 11.45
C ALA A 114 -4.30 -3.99 10.25
N GLY A 115 -3.17 -3.30 10.46
CA GLY A 115 -2.41 -2.59 9.42
C GLY A 115 -1.96 -3.45 8.26
N MET A 116 -1.61 -4.71 8.51
CA MET A 116 -1.11 -5.63 7.48
C MET A 116 -2.19 -6.48 6.82
N THR A 117 -3.42 -6.49 7.34
CA THR A 117 -4.47 -7.41 6.86
C THR A 117 -5.77 -6.70 6.49
N ILE A 118 -6.54 -6.24 7.47
CA ILE A 118 -7.89 -5.71 7.24
C ILE A 118 -7.85 -4.44 6.39
N PHE A 119 -6.95 -3.51 6.69
CA PHE A 119 -6.90 -2.25 5.94
C PHE A 119 -6.46 -2.45 4.48
N PRO A 120 -5.39 -3.20 4.19
CA PRO A 120 -5.08 -3.57 2.81
C PRO A 120 -6.22 -4.32 2.11
N ALA A 121 -6.92 -5.23 2.80
CA ALA A 121 -8.04 -5.96 2.21
C ALA A 121 -9.20 -5.04 1.81
N LEU A 122 -9.51 -4.02 2.61
CA LEU A 122 -10.53 -3.02 2.28
C LEU A 122 -10.14 -2.20 1.06
N ILE A 123 -8.88 -1.74 0.99
CA ILE A 123 -8.38 -0.99 -0.16
C ILE A 123 -8.32 -1.85 -1.42
N PHE A 124 -7.94 -3.12 -1.28
CA PHE A 124 -7.99 -4.07 -2.39
C PHE A 124 -9.43 -4.29 -2.88
N GLY A 125 -10.42 -4.33 -1.97
CA GLY A 125 -11.84 -4.34 -2.35
C GLY A 125 -12.24 -3.10 -3.16
N ALA A 126 -11.83 -1.90 -2.75
CA ALA A 126 -12.08 -0.67 -3.50
C ALA A 126 -11.39 -0.68 -4.89
N TYR A 127 -10.18 -1.24 -4.97
CA TYR A 127 -9.48 -1.47 -6.22
C TYR A 127 -10.28 -2.39 -7.17
N LEU A 128 -10.81 -3.51 -6.68
CA LEU A 128 -11.65 -4.41 -7.49
C LEU A 128 -12.92 -3.72 -8.02
N ILE A 129 -13.57 -2.89 -7.20
CA ILE A 129 -14.72 -2.08 -7.63
C ILE A 129 -14.30 -1.12 -8.75
N THR A 130 -13.10 -0.54 -8.66
CA THR A 130 -12.57 0.34 -9.70
C THR A 130 -12.37 -0.39 -11.03
N GLY A 131 -12.00 -1.67 -11.01
CA GLY A 131 -11.91 -2.50 -12.22
C GLY A 131 -13.24 -2.56 -12.99
N VAL A 132 -14.36 -2.66 -12.28
CA VAL A 132 -15.70 -2.62 -12.90
C VAL A 132 -15.98 -1.26 -13.53
N LEU A 133 -15.61 -0.16 -12.86
CA LEU A 133 -15.77 1.19 -13.41
C LEU A 133 -14.95 1.37 -14.70
N ILE A 134 -13.70 0.93 -14.73
CA ILE A 134 -12.83 1.02 -15.92
C ILE A 134 -13.39 0.18 -17.06
N TYR A 135 -13.98 -0.98 -16.77
CA TYR A 135 -14.64 -1.79 -17.79
C TYR A 135 -15.83 -1.08 -18.45
N VAL A 136 -16.67 -0.41 -17.65
CA VAL A 136 -17.77 0.41 -18.20
C VAL A 136 -17.23 1.49 -19.14
N VAL A 137 -16.14 2.16 -18.77
CA VAL A 137 -15.48 3.15 -19.63
C VAL A 137 -14.99 2.49 -20.92
N THR A 138 -14.33 1.34 -20.81
CA THR A 138 -13.78 0.60 -21.95
C THR A 138 -14.88 0.20 -22.94
N MET A 139 -16.02 -0.28 -22.44
CA MET A 139 -17.18 -0.59 -23.28
C MET A 139 -17.68 0.65 -24.05
N ILE A 140 -17.83 1.78 -23.36
CA ILE A 140 -18.33 3.02 -23.98
C ILE A 140 -17.33 3.52 -25.02
N THR A 141 -16.04 3.52 -24.72
CA THR A 141 -14.99 3.88 -25.67
C THR A 141 -15.00 2.98 -26.90
N ALA A 142 -15.18 1.67 -26.74
CA ALA A 142 -15.28 0.74 -27.87
C ALA A 142 -16.53 0.96 -28.75
N MET A 143 -17.65 1.40 -28.18
CA MET A 143 -18.84 1.78 -28.96
C MET A 143 -18.62 3.04 -29.80
N ILE A 144 -17.79 3.99 -29.32
CA ILE A 144 -17.48 5.26 -30.01
C ILE A 144 -16.40 5.06 -31.09
N LEU A 145 -15.53 4.05 -30.93
CA LEU A 145 -14.43 3.71 -31.85
C LEU A 145 -14.66 2.31 -32.47
N PRO A 146 -15.45 2.19 -33.55
CA PRO A 146 -15.90 0.90 -34.10
C PRO A 146 -14.78 -0.04 -34.58
N ARG A 147 -13.54 0.46 -34.71
CA ARG A 147 -12.36 -0.34 -35.05
C ARG A 147 -11.85 -1.19 -33.89
N LEU A 148 -12.20 -0.84 -32.64
CA LEU A 148 -11.85 -1.60 -31.46
C LEU A 148 -13.00 -2.56 -31.13
N GLY A 149 -12.78 -3.86 -31.27
CA GLY A 149 -13.76 -4.86 -30.85
C GLY A 149 -14.09 -4.71 -29.37
N VAL A 150 -15.39 -4.78 -29.02
CA VAL A 150 -15.82 -4.76 -27.62
C VAL A 150 -15.38 -6.07 -26.97
N PRO A 151 -14.58 -6.05 -25.89
CA PRO A 151 -14.21 -7.27 -25.20
C PRO A 151 -15.47 -7.93 -24.61
N GLY A 152 -15.59 -9.24 -24.79
CA GLY A 152 -16.68 -9.97 -24.16
C GLY A 152 -16.56 -9.93 -22.64
N ILE A 153 -17.68 -10.07 -21.91
CA ILE A 153 -17.67 -10.09 -20.44
C ILE A 153 -16.76 -11.17 -19.87
N PHE A 154 -16.64 -12.31 -20.54
CA PHE A 154 -15.75 -13.40 -20.14
C PHE A 154 -14.26 -13.07 -20.35
N GLU A 155 -13.92 -12.35 -21.44
CA GLU A 155 -12.55 -11.89 -21.68
C GLU A 155 -12.12 -10.84 -20.66
N PHE A 156 -13.04 -9.91 -20.35
CA PHE A 156 -12.84 -8.94 -19.28
C PHE A 156 -12.64 -9.63 -17.92
N LEU A 157 -13.51 -10.56 -17.54
CA LEU A 157 -13.36 -11.26 -16.26
C LEU A 157 -12.06 -12.07 -16.22
N ALA A 158 -11.69 -12.76 -17.31
CA ALA A 158 -10.46 -13.52 -17.39
C ALA A 158 -9.21 -12.63 -17.23
N SER A 159 -9.14 -11.51 -17.95
CA SER A 159 -8.04 -10.55 -17.83
C SER A 159 -8.05 -9.84 -16.46
N GLY A 160 -9.23 -9.44 -15.99
CA GLY A 160 -9.44 -8.82 -14.68
C GLY A 160 -8.99 -9.69 -13.52
N PHE A 161 -9.31 -11.00 -13.52
CA PHE A 161 -8.83 -11.92 -12.49
C PHE A 161 -7.32 -12.12 -12.54
N GLN A 162 -6.71 -12.11 -13.72
CA GLN A 162 -5.25 -12.23 -13.85
C GLN A 162 -4.55 -10.99 -13.29
N ILE A 163 -5.01 -9.79 -13.66
CA ILE A 163 -4.45 -8.54 -13.14
C ILE A 163 -4.70 -8.42 -11.64
N ALA A 164 -5.91 -8.73 -11.16
CA ALA A 164 -6.22 -8.71 -9.74
C ALA A 164 -5.35 -9.71 -8.95
N GLY A 165 -5.11 -10.91 -9.49
CA GLY A 165 -4.23 -11.91 -8.89
C GLY A 165 -2.78 -11.42 -8.80
N PHE A 166 -2.26 -10.83 -9.87
CA PHE A 166 -0.94 -10.20 -9.86
C PHE A 166 -0.87 -9.06 -8.85
N ALA A 167 -1.83 -8.13 -8.88
CA ALA A 167 -1.91 -7.00 -7.96
C ALA A 167 -1.99 -7.44 -6.49
N LEU A 168 -2.71 -8.54 -6.19
CA LEU A 168 -2.78 -9.10 -4.85
C LEU A 168 -1.42 -9.62 -4.37
N VAL A 169 -0.70 -10.36 -5.22
CA VAL A 169 0.65 -10.85 -4.88
C VAL A 169 1.60 -9.67 -4.69
N SER A 170 1.60 -8.70 -5.62
CA SER A 170 2.44 -7.51 -5.51
C SER A 170 2.12 -6.69 -4.27
N LEU A 171 0.84 -6.56 -3.90
CA LEU A 171 0.41 -5.91 -2.67
C LEU A 171 0.93 -6.64 -1.43
N VAL A 172 0.80 -7.96 -1.36
CA VAL A 172 1.27 -8.75 -0.21
C VAL A 172 2.78 -8.61 -0.04
N VAL A 173 3.54 -8.74 -1.13
CA VAL A 173 4.99 -8.58 -1.10
C VAL A 173 5.36 -7.14 -0.71
N ALA A 174 4.68 -6.13 -1.25
CA ALA A 174 4.91 -4.73 -0.89
C ALA A 174 4.64 -4.48 0.61
N LEU A 175 3.57 -5.03 1.19
CA LEU A 175 3.28 -4.89 2.61
C LEU A 175 4.37 -5.50 3.50
N LEU A 176 4.86 -6.69 3.13
CA LEU A 176 5.97 -7.35 3.83
C LEU A 176 7.28 -6.57 3.64
N TRP A 177 7.51 -6.05 2.44
CA TRP A 177 8.66 -5.20 2.15
C TRP A 177 8.62 -3.93 2.99
N TYR A 178 7.52 -3.19 3.06
CA TYR A 178 7.43 -1.94 3.82
C TYR A 178 7.12 -2.12 5.33
N ALA A 179 6.91 -3.34 5.80
CA ALA A 179 6.68 -3.68 7.21
C ALA A 179 7.62 -3.00 8.23
N PRO A 180 8.97 -3.01 8.07
CA PRO A 180 9.86 -2.35 9.03
C PRO A 180 9.69 -0.83 9.04
N PHE A 181 9.33 -0.21 7.93
CA PHE A 181 9.06 1.23 7.90
C PHE A 181 7.81 1.56 8.72
N PHE A 182 6.74 0.78 8.58
CA PHE A 182 5.54 0.96 9.40
C PHE A 182 5.81 0.69 10.89
N ALA A 183 6.55 -0.37 11.21
CA ALA A 183 6.95 -0.68 12.57
C ALA A 183 7.86 0.40 13.19
N TRP A 184 8.74 1.02 12.39
CA TRP A 184 9.57 2.16 12.78
C TRP A 184 8.72 3.36 13.18
N VAL A 185 7.76 3.75 12.33
CA VAL A 185 6.83 4.83 12.62
C VAL A 185 5.99 4.53 13.87
N GLY A 186 5.48 3.30 13.98
CA GLY A 186 4.73 2.86 15.16
C GLY A 186 5.57 2.91 16.44
N ALA A 187 6.81 2.44 16.41
CA ALA A 187 7.73 2.48 17.54
C ALA A 187 8.04 3.92 17.97
N LEU A 188 8.41 4.81 17.03
CA LEU A 188 8.58 6.23 17.30
C LEU A 188 7.32 6.87 17.87
N SER A 189 6.14 6.48 17.39
CA SER A 189 4.85 6.98 17.90
C SER A 189 4.60 6.60 19.35
N THR A 190 4.99 5.39 19.78
CA THR A 190 4.89 5.02 21.21
C THR A 190 5.74 5.91 22.10
N VAL A 191 6.91 6.35 21.62
CA VAL A 191 7.87 7.15 22.38
C VAL A 191 7.52 8.64 22.33
N PHE A 192 7.38 9.20 21.13
CA PHE A 192 7.33 10.64 20.84
C PHE A 192 5.94 11.17 20.46
N ARG A 193 4.91 10.30 20.41
CA ARG A 193 3.52 10.66 20.08
C ARG A 193 3.42 11.39 18.74
N ARG A 194 2.89 12.63 18.72
CA ARG A 194 2.72 13.46 17.52
C ARG A 194 4.03 13.84 16.82
N TRP A 195 5.16 13.81 17.53
CA TRP A 195 6.47 14.09 16.96
C TRP A 195 7.06 12.90 16.18
N SER A 196 6.40 11.74 16.19
CA SER A 196 6.83 10.58 15.41
C SER A 196 6.87 10.82 13.91
N ILE A 197 5.91 11.58 13.36
CA ILE A 197 5.85 11.88 11.92
C ILE A 197 7.11 12.61 11.44
N PRO A 198 7.49 13.79 11.99
CA PRO A 198 8.73 14.45 11.57
C PRO A 198 9.97 13.63 11.91
N LEU A 199 10.00 12.94 13.07
CA LEU A 199 11.14 12.12 13.47
C LEU A 199 11.36 10.90 12.57
N ALA A 200 10.30 10.35 11.97
CA ALA A 200 10.40 9.22 11.05
C ALA A 200 11.27 9.52 9.83
N PHE A 201 11.35 10.79 9.42
CA PHE A 201 12.20 11.26 8.33
C PHE A 201 13.49 11.91 8.84
N LEU A 202 13.40 12.70 9.92
CA LEU A 202 14.55 13.42 10.46
C LEU A 202 15.65 12.47 10.95
N ILE A 203 15.30 11.39 11.66
CA ILE A 203 16.29 10.44 12.19
C ILE A 203 17.08 9.77 11.06
N PRO A 204 16.44 9.15 10.04
CA PRO A 204 17.14 8.68 8.85
C PRO A 204 18.04 9.72 8.18
N GLY A 205 17.54 10.94 8.02
CA GLY A 205 18.29 12.03 7.41
C GLY A 205 19.55 12.40 8.21
N LEU A 206 19.44 12.53 9.53
CA LEU A 206 20.57 12.82 10.41
C LEU A 206 21.61 11.70 10.41
N ILE A 207 21.18 10.43 10.37
CA ILE A 207 22.09 9.28 10.25
C ILE A 207 22.87 9.37 8.94
N GLY A 208 22.19 9.62 7.81
CA GLY A 208 22.85 9.79 6.52
C GLY A 208 23.84 10.95 6.51
N LEU A 209 23.45 12.10 7.06
CA LEU A 209 24.36 13.25 7.17
C LEU A 209 25.59 12.92 8.03
N ALA A 210 25.40 12.24 9.16
CA ALA A 210 26.50 11.82 10.02
C ALA A 210 27.44 10.84 9.30
N GLU A 211 26.91 9.85 8.57
CA GLU A 211 27.72 8.92 7.79
C GLU A 211 28.56 9.63 6.72
N ASN A 212 27.97 10.57 5.97
CA ASN A 212 28.74 11.32 4.96
C ASN A 212 29.87 12.15 5.58
N LEU A 213 29.65 12.75 6.74
CA LEU A 213 30.69 13.51 7.45
C LEU A 213 31.84 12.61 7.94
N ILE A 214 31.53 11.37 8.34
CA ILE A 214 32.51 10.41 8.87
C ILE A 214 33.29 9.71 7.75
N PHE A 215 32.60 9.31 6.68
CA PHE A 215 33.15 8.46 5.61
C PHE A 215 33.45 9.23 4.32
N ASN A 216 33.83 10.50 4.44
CA ASN A 216 33.78 11.59 3.46
C ASN A 216 34.44 11.36 2.07
N ASP A 217 34.97 10.16 1.76
CA ASP A 217 35.43 9.73 0.42
C ASP A 217 35.50 8.18 0.26
N THR A 218 35.05 7.38 1.23
CA THR A 218 35.21 5.92 1.26
C THR A 218 33.89 5.14 1.09
N GLY A 219 32.84 5.78 0.57
CA GLY A 219 31.52 5.17 0.46
C GLY A 219 30.59 5.82 -0.57
N PRO A 220 29.33 5.36 -0.64
CA PRO A 220 28.31 5.95 -1.50
C PRO A 220 28.11 7.44 -1.15
N ARG A 221 27.86 8.29 -2.15
CA ARG A 221 27.69 9.76 -2.00
C ARG A 221 26.62 10.21 -0.99
N ALA A 222 25.73 9.30 -0.58
CA ALA A 222 24.67 9.58 0.40
C ALA A 222 24.86 8.85 1.73
N GLY A 223 25.98 8.13 1.93
CA GLY A 223 26.16 7.18 3.03
C GLY A 223 25.50 5.84 2.73
N TYR A 224 25.85 4.82 3.51
CA TYR A 224 25.35 3.45 3.35
C TYR A 224 23.88 3.34 3.75
N PHE A 225 23.47 4.09 4.78
CA PHE A 225 22.11 4.03 5.30
C PHE A 225 21.08 4.62 4.34
N LEU A 226 21.37 5.81 3.77
CA LEU A 226 20.47 6.43 2.80
C LEU A 226 20.51 5.71 1.45
N SER A 227 21.65 5.13 1.04
CA SER A 227 21.68 4.29 -0.17
C SER A 227 20.80 3.06 0.01
N TYR A 228 20.87 2.39 1.16
CA TYR A 228 19.99 1.27 1.50
C TYR A 228 18.51 1.67 1.49
N LEU A 229 18.14 2.79 2.11
CA LEU A 229 16.74 3.28 2.07
C LEU A 229 16.29 3.62 0.65
N ASN A 230 17.16 4.22 -0.16
CA ASN A 230 16.86 4.55 -1.54
C ASN A 230 16.64 3.29 -2.40
N GLU A 231 17.47 2.27 -2.26
CA GLU A 231 17.26 0.96 -2.91
C GLU A 231 15.91 0.36 -2.50
N ARG A 232 15.56 0.48 -1.21
CA ARG A 232 14.30 -0.03 -0.68
C ARG A 232 13.07 0.70 -1.20
N LEU A 233 13.19 1.99 -1.51
CA LEU A 233 12.13 2.82 -2.10
C LEU A 233 11.92 2.54 -3.60
N LYS A 234 12.91 1.97 -4.29
CA LYS A 234 12.83 1.54 -5.70
C LYS A 234 12.10 0.20 -5.89
N PHE A 235 11.45 -0.31 -4.85
CA PHE A 235 10.68 -1.55 -4.95
C PHE A 235 9.61 -1.45 -6.05
N GLY A 236 9.71 -2.32 -7.06
CA GLY A 236 8.80 -2.35 -8.21
C GLY A 236 9.00 -1.26 -9.25
N SER A 237 10.02 -0.39 -9.14
CA SER A 237 10.25 0.68 -10.13
C SER A 237 11.04 0.23 -11.38
N ASP A 238 11.82 -0.86 -11.29
CA ASP A 238 12.68 -1.35 -12.38
C ASP A 238 11.97 -2.36 -13.31
N ASP A 239 10.65 -2.49 -13.23
CA ASP A 239 9.88 -3.44 -14.03
C ASP A 239 9.64 -2.93 -15.47
N MET A 240 10.72 -2.77 -16.25
CA MET A 240 10.68 -2.66 -17.73
C MET A 240 9.83 -3.76 -18.37
N GLN A 241 9.53 -4.83 -17.64
CA GLN A 241 8.72 -5.96 -18.08
C GLN A 241 7.21 -5.70 -17.99
N ILE A 242 6.73 -4.93 -17.00
CA ILE A 242 5.32 -4.51 -16.95
C ILE A 242 5.02 -3.59 -18.13
N GLU A 243 5.94 -2.68 -18.42
CA GLU A 243 5.90 -1.82 -19.61
C GLU A 243 5.79 -2.67 -20.89
N LYS A 244 6.68 -3.65 -21.07
CA LYS A 244 6.63 -4.58 -22.22
C LYS A 244 5.32 -5.39 -22.29
N ALA A 245 4.78 -5.83 -21.15
CA ALA A 245 3.53 -6.59 -21.11
C ALA A 245 2.29 -5.75 -21.49
N ILE A 246 2.34 -4.44 -21.22
CA ILE A 246 1.29 -3.47 -21.59
C ILE A 246 1.29 -3.21 -23.11
N PHE A 247 2.46 -3.13 -23.73
CA PHE A 247 2.59 -2.79 -25.16
C PHE A 247 2.62 -3.98 -26.12
N THR A 248 2.48 -5.22 -25.62
CA THR A 248 2.33 -6.42 -26.45
C THR A 248 0.84 -6.69 -26.72
N ASP A 249 0.49 -7.23 -27.90
CA ASP A 249 -0.90 -7.56 -28.27
C ASP A 249 -1.53 -8.70 -27.43
N ALA A 250 -0.70 -9.55 -26.82
CA ALA A 250 -1.15 -10.68 -26.02
C ALA A 250 -1.76 -10.21 -24.69
N ALA A 251 -2.91 -10.76 -24.29
CA ALA A 251 -3.56 -10.47 -23.01
C ALA A 251 -2.62 -10.66 -21.81
N PHE A 252 -2.86 -9.90 -20.73
CA PHE A 252 -2.04 -9.97 -19.52
C PHE A 252 -2.01 -11.40 -18.96
N ASN A 253 -0.80 -11.94 -18.75
CA ASN A 253 -0.62 -13.29 -18.25
C ASN A 253 0.00 -13.31 -16.84
N ALA A 254 -0.84 -13.50 -15.83
CA ALA A 254 -0.41 -13.51 -14.43
C ALA A 254 0.56 -14.66 -14.09
N SER A 255 0.38 -15.82 -14.72
CA SER A 255 1.23 -17.00 -14.46
C SER A 255 2.68 -16.77 -14.90
N VAL A 256 2.90 -15.86 -15.86
CA VAL A 256 4.22 -15.46 -16.33
C VAL A 256 4.74 -14.27 -15.53
N MET A 257 3.88 -13.28 -15.24
CA MET A 257 4.27 -12.05 -14.55
C MET A 257 4.59 -12.26 -13.07
N ILE A 258 3.81 -13.08 -12.35
CA ILE A 258 4.01 -13.32 -10.92
C ILE A 258 5.40 -13.90 -10.63
N PRO A 259 5.84 -15.01 -11.25
CA PRO A 259 7.18 -15.55 -10.99
C PRO A 259 8.31 -14.58 -11.34
N ARG A 260 8.12 -13.78 -12.40
CA ARG A 260 9.10 -12.76 -12.80
C ARG A 260 9.23 -11.65 -11.76
N PHE A 261 8.10 -11.14 -11.27
CA PHE A 261 8.08 -10.17 -10.18
C PHE A 261 8.70 -10.76 -8.91
N LEU A 262 8.35 -11.99 -8.52
CA LEU A 262 8.93 -12.62 -7.33
C LEU A 262 10.45 -12.87 -7.45
N ALA A 263 10.98 -12.97 -8.67
CA ALA A 263 12.40 -13.09 -8.92
C ALA A 263 13.17 -11.76 -8.78
N THR A 264 12.50 -10.60 -8.83
CA THR A 264 13.13 -9.29 -8.58
C THR A 264 13.23 -8.97 -7.08
N VAL A 265 12.53 -9.73 -6.23
CA VAL A 265 12.50 -9.53 -4.78
C VAL A 265 13.77 -10.07 -4.14
N ASP A 266 14.49 -9.20 -3.41
CA ASP A 266 15.54 -9.64 -2.50
C ASP A 266 14.92 -10.24 -1.23
N TRP A 267 14.79 -11.57 -1.22
CA TRP A 267 14.19 -12.31 -0.12
C TRP A 267 15.00 -12.19 1.20
N ALA A 268 16.32 -12.00 1.13
CA ALA A 268 17.14 -11.83 2.31
C ALA A 268 16.85 -10.48 2.98
N GLN A 269 16.75 -9.41 2.19
CA GLN A 269 16.35 -8.09 2.69
C GLN A 269 14.90 -8.07 3.20
N LEU A 270 13.99 -8.78 2.53
CA LEU A 270 12.61 -8.90 2.98
C LEU A 270 12.54 -9.56 4.36
N VAL A 271 13.17 -10.73 4.53
CA VAL A 271 13.19 -11.45 5.82
C VAL A 271 13.90 -10.64 6.91
N GLY A 272 15.05 -10.03 6.60
CA GLY A 272 15.74 -9.13 7.52
C GLY A 272 14.87 -7.95 7.96
N GLY A 273 14.13 -7.36 7.03
CA GLY A 273 13.16 -6.30 7.31
C GLY A 273 12.02 -6.76 8.23
N LEU A 274 11.49 -7.98 8.04
CA LEU A 274 10.46 -8.53 8.92
C LEU A 274 10.98 -8.78 10.35
N ILE A 275 12.22 -9.24 10.50
CA ILE A 275 12.87 -9.38 11.82
C ILE A 275 12.97 -8.01 12.49
N VAL A 276 13.46 -6.99 11.77
CA VAL A 276 13.53 -5.61 12.28
C VAL A 276 12.14 -5.11 12.69
N ALA A 277 11.11 -5.35 11.88
CA ALA A 277 9.74 -4.97 12.20
C ALA A 277 9.26 -5.61 13.51
N ALA A 278 9.47 -6.92 13.68
CA ALA A 278 9.09 -7.64 14.89
C ALA A 278 9.84 -7.12 16.13
N LEU A 279 11.14 -6.86 16.01
CA LEU A 279 11.96 -6.29 17.08
C LEU A 279 11.49 -4.89 17.48
N LEU A 280 11.14 -4.04 16.51
CA LEU A 280 10.63 -2.69 16.77
C LEU A 280 9.28 -2.72 17.49
N VAL A 281 8.34 -3.57 17.06
CA VAL A 281 7.05 -3.75 17.73
C VAL A 281 7.25 -4.30 19.15
N TYR A 282 8.17 -5.24 19.34
CA TYR A 282 8.51 -5.78 20.65
C TYR A 282 9.13 -4.70 21.56
N ALA A 283 10.12 -3.94 21.07
CA ALA A 283 10.77 -2.86 21.82
C ALA A 283 9.76 -1.77 22.22
N ALA A 284 8.87 -1.39 21.30
CA ALA A 284 7.78 -0.46 21.58
C ALA A 284 6.84 -0.98 22.69
N SER A 285 6.60 -2.30 22.72
CA SER A 285 5.76 -2.92 23.75
C SER A 285 6.43 -2.93 25.12
N GLU A 286 7.74 -3.20 25.18
CA GLU A 286 8.51 -3.15 26.44
C GLU A 286 8.62 -1.72 26.98
N TYR A 287 8.80 -0.73 26.10
CA TYR A 287 8.75 0.67 26.46
C TYR A 287 7.38 1.07 27.05
N ARG A 288 6.28 0.64 26.39
CA ARG A 288 4.90 0.86 26.87
C ARG A 288 4.66 0.20 28.23
N ARG A 289 5.18 -1.00 28.45
CA ARG A 289 5.04 -1.73 29.71
C ARG A 289 5.66 -0.97 30.87
N ARG A 290 6.90 -0.49 30.70
CA ARG A 290 7.72 0.15 31.74
C ARG A 290 7.25 1.55 32.13
N ILE A 291 6.75 2.32 31.18
CA ILE A 291 6.21 3.66 31.48
C ILE A 291 4.77 3.49 31.97
N VAL A 292 4.63 3.26 33.28
CA VAL A 292 3.38 3.52 34.01
C VAL A 292 3.23 5.04 34.09
N ALA A 293 2.05 5.55 33.74
CA ALA A 293 1.73 6.97 33.67
C ALA A 293 2.31 7.76 34.86
N THR A 294 3.29 8.62 34.58
CA THR A 294 3.42 9.93 35.23
C THR A 294 2.41 10.87 34.61
#